data_AF-A0A915Z299-F1
#
_entry.id   AF-A0A915Z299-F1
#
_cell.length_a   1.000
_cell.length_b   1.000
_cell.length_c   1.000
_cell.angle_alpha   90.00
_cell.angle_beta   90.00
_cell.angle_gamma   90.00
#
_symmetry.space_group_name_H-M   'P 1'
#
loop_
_entity.id
_entity.type
_entity.pdbx_description
1 polymer ?
#
loop_
_entity_poly.entity_id
_entity_poly.type
_entity_poly.pdbx_seq_one_letter_code
_entity_poly.pdbx_strand_id
1 'polypeptide(L)'
;MNFGRVLDIKGIYINSDKGSSYCPPFGDGAIITVHMDMNKRTCAFTVNGTRYQEVSEWNNLPSKLYPVVSLGHFAKLRIQPHRKNG
;
A
#
# COMPACT_ATOMS: atom_id res chain seq x y z
N MET A 1 -15.12 10.48 5.42
CA MET A 1 -14.46 9.96 4.20
C MET A 1 -14.50 8.45 4.31
N ASN A 2 -15.09 7.74 3.34
CA ASN A 2 -14.90 6.29 3.26
C ASN A 2 -13.42 6.05 2.94
N PHE A 3 -12.64 5.56 3.90
CA PHE A 3 -11.24 5.28 3.68
C PHE A 3 -11.13 4.13 2.68
N GLY A 4 -10.40 4.35 1.58
CA GLY A 4 -10.03 3.26 0.68
C GLY A 4 -9.13 2.25 1.37
N ARG A 5 -8.65 1.26 0.62
CA ARG A 5 -7.63 0.32 1.10
C ARG A 5 -6.28 1.02 1.18
N VAL A 6 -5.80 1.26 2.41
CA VAL A 6 -4.63 2.12 2.68
C VAL A 6 -3.60 1.35 3.51
N LEU A 7 -2.32 1.54 3.18
CA LEU A 7 -1.19 1.24 4.07
C LEU A 7 -0.77 2.55 4.74
N ASP A 8 -0.82 2.59 6.07
CA ASP A 8 -0.42 3.73 6.90
C ASP A 8 1.07 3.66 7.29
N ILE A 9 1.67 4.81 7.57
CA ILE A 9 3.08 4.95 7.97
C ILE A 9 3.43 4.19 9.27
N LYS A 10 2.43 3.92 10.12
CA LYS A 10 2.57 3.07 11.31
C LYS A 10 2.69 1.58 10.98
N GLY A 11 2.72 1.21 9.69
CA GLY A 11 2.80 -0.18 9.25
C GLY A 11 1.50 -0.96 9.43
N ILE A 12 0.37 -0.24 9.39
CA ILE A 12 -0.98 -0.76 9.58
C ILE A 12 -1.73 -0.66 8.25
N TYR A 13 -2.42 -1.73 7.83
CA TYR A 13 -3.38 -1.60 6.73
C TYR A 13 -4.75 -1.22 7.30
N ILE A 14 -5.52 -0.42 6.57
CA ILE A 14 -6.88 0.01 6.94
C ILE A 14 -7.89 -0.61 5.99
N ASN A 15 -8.95 -1.21 6.54
CA ASN A 15 -10.12 -1.68 5.81
C ASN A 15 -11.40 -1.30 6.57
N SER A 16 -12.29 -0.52 5.95
CA SER A 16 -13.61 -0.14 6.51
C SER A 16 -13.56 0.15 8.03
N ASP A 17 -12.72 1.12 8.39
CA ASP A 17 -12.52 1.66 9.76
C ASP A 17 -11.74 0.77 10.75
N LYS A 18 -11.28 -0.43 10.34
CA LYS A 18 -10.40 -1.29 11.15
C LYS A 18 -8.97 -1.27 10.62
N GLY A 19 -8.02 -1.12 11.53
CA GLY A 19 -6.59 -1.22 11.26
C GLY A 19 -5.97 -2.45 11.90
N SER A 20 -5.15 -3.20 11.16
CA SER A 20 -4.36 -4.31 11.69
C SER A 20 -2.87 -4.12 11.38
N SER A 21 -2.02 -4.59 12.30
CA SER A 21 -0.57 -4.61 12.08
C SER A 21 -0.22 -5.45 10.85
N TYR A 22 0.66 -4.92 10.01
CA TYR A 22 1.06 -5.55 8.75
C TYR A 22 2.58 -5.61 8.59
N CYS A 23 3.26 -4.52 8.91
CA CYS A 23 4.71 -4.40 8.87
C CYS A 23 5.20 -3.45 9.98
N PRO A 24 6.50 -3.40 10.27
CA PRO A 24 7.05 -2.35 11.14
C PRO A 24 6.76 -0.96 10.57
N PRO A 25 6.60 0.06 11.44
CA PRO A 25 6.50 1.45 11.01
C PRO A 25 7.67 1.88 10.11
N PHE A 26 7.40 2.79 9.20
CA PHE A 26 8.40 3.36 8.28
C PHE A 26 8.33 4.89 8.30
N GLY A 27 9.24 5.57 7.59
CA GLY A 27 9.37 7.02 7.68
C GLY A 27 10.06 7.63 6.47
N ASP A 28 10.71 8.76 6.68
CA ASP A 28 11.43 9.48 5.64
C ASP A 28 12.43 8.59 4.90
N GLY A 29 12.46 8.72 3.57
CA GLY A 29 13.29 7.91 2.70
C GLY A 29 12.79 6.48 2.46
N ALA A 30 11.68 6.06 3.08
CA ALA A 30 11.12 4.74 2.84
C ALA A 30 10.70 4.54 1.39
N ILE A 31 11.05 3.39 0.83
CA ILE A 31 10.64 2.98 -0.51
C ILE A 31 9.54 1.94 -0.37
N ILE A 32 8.34 2.31 -0.82
CA ILE A 32 7.17 1.45 -0.83
C ILE A 32 6.89 1.01 -2.27
N THR A 33 6.94 -0.29 -2.52
CA THR A 33 6.47 -0.87 -3.78
C THR A 33 5.12 -1.53 -3.55
N VAL A 34 4.14 -1.17 -4.36
CA VAL A 34 2.80 -1.75 -4.32
C VAL A 34 2.71 -2.87 -5.37
N HIS A 35 2.36 -4.07 -4.92
CA HIS A 35 2.16 -5.25 -5.77
C HIS A 35 0.67 -5.54 -5.88
N MET A 36 0.05 -5.16 -6.99
CA MET A 36 -1.35 -5.46 -7.26
C MET A 36 -1.47 -6.63 -8.23
N ASP A 37 -2.22 -7.67 -7.84
CA ASP A 37 -2.62 -8.76 -8.73
C ASP A 37 -4.12 -8.60 -9.01
N MET A 38 -4.46 -8.08 -10.19
CA MET A 38 -5.85 -7.85 -10.59
C MET A 38 -6.58 -9.13 -11.02
N ASN A 39 -5.86 -10.22 -11.31
CA ASN A 39 -6.46 -11.51 -11.61
C ASN A 39 -6.96 -12.16 -10.32
N LYS A 40 -6.12 -12.17 -9.28
CA LYS A 40 -6.47 -12.67 -7.94
C LYS A 40 -7.26 -11.66 -7.11
N ARG A 41 -7.26 -10.39 -7.51
CA ARG A 41 -7.84 -9.26 -6.77
C ARG A 41 -7.22 -9.08 -5.37
N THR A 42 -5.89 -9.23 -5.29
CA THR A 42 -5.09 -9.12 -4.06
C THR A 42 -4.07 -7.97 -4.13
N CYS A 43 -3.55 -7.57 -2.97
CA CYS A 43 -2.52 -6.55 -2.84
C CYS A 43 -1.48 -6.97 -1.81
N ALA A 44 -0.20 -6.70 -2.09
CA ALA A 44 0.90 -6.84 -1.15
C ALA A 44 1.83 -5.63 -1.25
N PHE A 45 2.65 -5.40 -0.22
CA PHE A 45 3.62 -4.32 -0.22
C PHE A 45 5.04 -4.83 -0.03
N THR A 46 5.99 -4.13 -0.62
CA THR A 46 7.40 -4.20 -0.23
C THR A 46 7.76 -2.89 0.43
N VAL A 47 8.29 -2.95 1.65
CA VAL A 47 8.75 -1.80 2.43
C VAL A 47 10.26 -1.94 2.60
N ASN A 48 11.02 -0.99 2.07
CA ASN A 48 12.49 -0.98 2.17
C ASN A 48 13.15 -2.30 1.73
N GLY A 49 12.64 -2.90 0.64
CA GLY A 49 13.17 -4.16 0.09
C GLY A 49 12.58 -5.43 0.70
N THR A 50 11.91 -5.35 1.85
CA THR A 50 11.23 -6.51 2.46
C THR A 50 9.83 -6.67 1.90
N ARG A 51 9.57 -7.78 1.21
CA ARG A 51 8.23 -8.13 0.70
C ARG A 51 7.40 -8.79 1.79
N TYR A 52 6.22 -8.25 2.04
CA TYR A 52 5.23 -8.80 2.97
C TYR A 52 4.20 -9.65 2.23
N GLN A 53 3.47 -10.48 2.97
CA GLN A 53 2.39 -11.31 2.44
C GLN A 53 1.24 -10.44 1.90
N GLU A 54 0.38 -11.03 1.08
CA GLU A 54 -0.84 -10.34 0.65
C GLU A 54 -1.68 -9.93 1.86
N VAL A 55 -2.32 -8.76 1.78
CA VAL A 55 -3.27 -8.32 2.80
C VAL A 55 -4.51 -9.22 2.70
N SER A 56 -4.66 -10.14 3.63
CA SER A 56 -5.69 -11.19 3.63
C SER A 56 -7.12 -10.66 3.45
N GLU A 57 -7.39 -9.49 4.01
CA GLU A 57 -8.68 -8.83 4.05
C GLU A 57 -8.99 -8.06 2.77
N TRP A 58 -8.02 -7.93 1.88
CA TRP A 58 -8.14 -7.22 0.61
C TRP A 58 -8.28 -8.20 -0.57
N ASN A 59 -9.06 -9.26 -0.40
CA ASN A 59 -9.24 -10.36 -1.38
C ASN A 59 -10.36 -10.13 -2.42
N ASN A 60 -11.05 -8.98 -2.38
CA ASN A 60 -12.10 -8.65 -3.36
C ASN A 60 -11.92 -7.26 -4.02
N LEU A 61 -10.67 -6.90 -4.37
CA LEU A 61 -10.40 -5.61 -5.01
C LEU A 61 -11.39 -5.30 -6.16
N PRO A 62 -11.86 -4.05 -6.29
CA PRO A 62 -12.75 -3.64 -7.38
C PRO A 62 -12.04 -3.82 -8.74
N SER A 63 -12.83 -3.94 -9.82
CA SER A 63 -12.31 -4.17 -11.18
C SER A 63 -11.43 -3.04 -11.73
N LYS A 64 -11.53 -1.84 -11.15
CA LYS A 64 -10.70 -0.68 -11.48
C LYS A 64 -10.15 -0.06 -10.21
N LEU A 65 -8.86 0.22 -10.21
CA LEU A 65 -8.15 0.88 -9.12
C LEU A 65 -7.34 2.05 -9.66
N TYR A 66 -7.14 3.03 -8.79
CA TYR A 66 -6.23 4.14 -9.03
C TYR A 66 -5.25 4.21 -7.86
N PRO A 67 -3.94 4.38 -8.12
CA PRO A 67 -3.00 4.67 -7.06
C PRO A 67 -3.35 6.04 -6.46
N VAL A 68 -3.59 6.07 -5.16
CA VAL A 68 -3.85 7.29 -4.40
C VAL A 68 -2.87 7.34 -3.24
N VAL A 69 -2.44 8.55 -2.91
CA VAL A 69 -1.59 8.84 -1.77
C VAL A 69 -2.21 9.98 -0.99
N SER A 70 -2.23 9.84 0.34
CA SER A 70 -2.67 10.89 1.25
C SER A 70 -1.46 11.39 2.01
N LEU A 71 -1.23 12.69 1.97
CA LEU A 71 -0.09 13.35 2.59
C LEU A 71 -0.52 14.08 3.84
N GLY A 72 0.24 13.89 4.92
CA GLY A 72 0.17 14.77 6.09
C GLY A 72 0.83 16.12 5.82
N HIS A 73 0.71 17.02 6.78
CA HIS A 73 1.33 18.35 6.69
C HIS A 73 2.84 18.24 6.45
N PHE A 74 3.35 18.98 5.46
CA PHE A 74 4.75 18.99 4.99
C PHE A 74 5.32 17.70 4.39
N ALA A 75 4.54 16.61 4.30
CA ALA A 75 5.04 15.37 3.72
C ALA A 75 5.29 15.51 2.22
N LYS A 76 6.36 14.87 1.73
CA LYS A 76 6.74 14.82 0.31
C LYS A 76 6.86 13.38 -0.12
N LEU A 77 6.34 13.07 -1.31
CA LEU A 77 6.47 11.75 -1.92
C LEU A 77 6.73 11.87 -3.41
N ARG A 78 7.21 10.77 -4.00
CA ARG A 78 7.33 10.61 -5.44
C ARG A 78 6.76 9.25 -5.84
N ILE A 79 5.73 9.26 -6.68
CA ILE A 79 5.23 8.04 -7.31
C ILE A 79 6.12 7.75 -8.51
N GLN A 80 6.57 6.50 -8.63
CA GLN A 80 7.40 6.04 -9.74
C GLN A 80 6.84 4.74 -10.30
N PRO A 81 6.89 4.52 -11.63
CA PRO A 81 6.55 3.23 -12.22
C PRO A 81 7.57 2.16 -11.78
N HIS A 82 7.09 0.98 -11.41
CA HIS A 82 7.92 -0.17 -11.03
C HIS A 82 8.50 -0.92 -12.26
N ARG A 83 9.05 -0.20 -13.25
CA ARG A 83 9.72 -0.84 -14.39
C ARG A 83 11.24 -0.73 -14.27
N LYS A 84 11.92 -1.87 -14.22
CA LYS A 84 13.16 -2.03 -14.99
C LYS A 84 12.73 -2.08 -16.46
N ASN A 85 13.32 -1.25 -17.30
CA ASN A 85 13.17 -1.37 -18.74
C ASN A 85 13.45 -2.82 -19.14
N GLY A 86 12.54 -3.41 -19.90
CA GLY A 86 12.78 -4.69 -20.59
C GLY A 86 13.81 -4.50 -21.70
#